data_AF-A0A3B0UVY6-F1
#
_entry.id   AF-A0A3B0UVY6-F1
#
_cell.length_a   1.000
_cell.length_b   1.000
_cell.length_c   1.000
_cell.angle_alpha   90.00
_cell.angle_beta   90.00
_cell.angle_gamma   90.00
#
_symmetry.space_group_name_H-M   'P 1'
#
loop_
_entity.id
_entity.type
_entity.pdbx_description
1 polymer ?
#
loop_
_entity_poly.entity_id
_entity_poly.type
_entity_poly.pdbx_seq_one_letter_code
_entity_poly.pdbx_strand_id
1 'polypeptide(L)' 'MTISSCTVGELREMCVDMNVEMIGCQMTMDAFGFEKDDFIPETVIGGAATFLEFASDADVTLFV' A
#
# COMPACT_ATOMS: atom_id res chain seq x y z
N MET A 1 -17.91 14.01 20.19
CA MET A 1 -16.86 12.98 20.15
C MET A 1 -17.51 11.71 19.63
N THR A 2 -17.76 11.66 18.32
CA THR A 2 -18.49 10.56 17.68
C THR A 2 -17.46 9.77 16.90
N ILE A 3 -17.11 8.58 17.39
CA ILE A 3 -16.27 7.64 16.65
C ILE A 3 -17.21 7.02 15.60
N SER A 4 -17.44 7.75 14.52
CA SER A 4 -18.15 7.24 13.35
C SER A 4 -17.20 6.28 12.64
N SER A 5 -17.68 5.09 12.28
CA SER A 5 -16.88 4.07 11.59
C SER A 5 -16.25 4.67 10.33
N CYS A 6 -14.93 4.85 10.33
CA CYS A 6 -14.20 5.31 9.16
C CYS A 6 -14.30 4.29 8.03
N THR A 7 -14.48 4.78 6.82
CA THR A 7 -14.41 3.99 5.59
C THR A 7 -12.96 3.61 5.28
N VAL A 8 -12.77 2.59 4.43
CA VAL A 8 -11.43 2.19 3.97
C VAL A 8 -10.72 3.33 3.23
N GLY A 9 -11.46 4.17 2.49
CA GLY A 9 -10.91 5.34 1.80
C GLY A 9 -10.32 6.37 2.76
N GLU A 10 -11.06 6.69 3.84
CA GLU A 10 -10.60 7.62 4.89
C GLU A 10 -9.38 7.05 5.64
N LEU A 11 -9.38 5.76 5.97
CA LEU A 11 -8.23 5.11 6.61
C LEU A 11 -6.98 5.14 5.71
N ARG A 12 -7.14 4.87 4.41
CA ARG A 12 -6.06 4.95 3.44
C ARG A 12 -5.50 6.37 3.34
N GLU A 13 -6.35 7.40 3.29
CA GLU A 13 -5.92 8.80 3.29
C GLU A 13 -5.13 9.16 4.55
N MET A 14 -5.59 8.71 5.72
CA MET A 14 -4.83 8.86 6.96
C MET A 14 -3.45 8.18 6.89
N CYS A 15 -3.35 6.99 6.29
CA CYS A 15 -2.05 6.32 6.10
C CYS A 15 -1.10 7.16 5.23
N VAL A 16 -1.61 7.75 4.15
CA VAL A 16 -0.82 8.63 3.28
C VAL A 16 -0.37 9.88 4.04
N ASP A 17 -1.25 10.52 4.80
CA ASP A 17 -0.93 11.70 5.63
C ASP A 17 0.15 11.39 6.69
N MET A 18 0.16 10.14 7.19
CA MET A 18 1.17 9.64 8.13
C MET A 18 2.46 9.17 7.45
N ASN A 19 2.61 9.36 6.14
CA ASN A 19 3.75 8.92 5.34
C ASN A 19 3.98 7.39 5.37
N VAL A 20 2.90 6.60 5.43
CA VAL A 20 2.98 5.16 5.20
C VAL A 20 3.30 4.91 3.72
N GLU A 21 4.34 4.14 3.45
CA GLU A 21 4.73 3.81 2.08
C GLU A 21 3.76 2.78 1.48
N MET A 22 3.09 3.16 0.39
CA MET A 22 2.09 2.33 -0.29
C MET A 22 2.72 1.69 -1.52
N ILE A 23 2.83 0.35 -1.52
CA ILE A 23 3.52 -0.39 -2.58
C ILE A 23 2.51 -1.18 -3.43
N GLY A 24 2.48 -0.89 -4.73
CA GLY A 24 1.79 -1.68 -5.74
C GLY A 24 2.66 -2.83 -6.23
N CYS A 25 2.19 -4.07 -6.10
CA CYS A 25 2.91 -5.24 -6.60
C CYS A 25 2.88 -5.29 -8.14
N GLN A 26 4.04 -5.13 -8.77
CA GLN A 26 4.16 -5.12 -10.24
C GLN A 26 3.55 -6.36 -10.90
N MET A 27 3.84 -7.56 -10.37
CA MET A 27 3.33 -8.81 -10.95
C MET A 27 1.80 -8.89 -10.90
N THR A 28 1.20 -8.35 -9.84
CA THR A 28 -0.26 -8.29 -9.71
C THR A 28 -0.82 -7.28 -10.70
N MET A 29 -0.21 -6.11 -10.84
CA MET A 29 -0.62 -5.13 -11.84
C MET A 29 -0.59 -5.72 -13.26
N ASP A 30 0.49 -6.41 -13.61
CA ASP A 30 0.64 -7.06 -14.92
C ASP A 30 -0.43 -8.15 -15.14
N ALA A 31 -0.75 -8.93 -14.10
CA ALA A 31 -1.74 -10.00 -14.19
C ALA A 31 -3.17 -9.47 -14.40
N PHE A 32 -3.49 -8.31 -13.82
CA PHE A 32 -4.80 -7.65 -13.95
C PHE A 32 -4.85 -6.60 -15.06
N GLY A 33 -3.71 -6.23 -15.64
CA GLY A 33 -3.61 -5.20 -16.68
C GLY A 33 -3.82 -3.78 -16.16
N PHE A 34 -3.44 -3.50 -14.92
CA PHE A 34 -3.51 -2.14 -14.34
C PHE A 34 -2.25 -1.34 -14.68
N GLU A 35 -2.45 -0.06 -14.97
CA GLU A 35 -1.37 0.91 -15.14
C GLU A 35 -1.16 1.70 -13.85
N LYS A 36 0.00 2.37 -13.71
CA LYS A 36 0.30 3.17 -12.52
C LYS A 36 -0.74 4.27 -12.26
N ASP A 37 -1.29 4.84 -13.33
CA ASP A 37 -2.27 5.94 -13.26
C ASP A 37 -3.65 5.47 -12.76
N ASP A 38 -3.89 4.16 -12.65
CA ASP A 38 -5.09 3.60 -12.02
C ASP A 38 -5.04 3.63 -10.48
N PHE A 39 -3.87 3.92 -9.90
CA PHE A 39 -3.62 3.95 -8.45
C PHE A 39 -3.52 5.37 -7.90
N ILE A 40 -3.46 5.49 -6.56
CA ILE A 40 -3.22 6.78 -5.92
C ILE A 40 -1.81 7.31 -6.28
N PRO A 41 -1.61 8.63 -6.43
CA PRO A 41 -0.34 9.22 -6.84
C PRO A 41 0.87 8.81 -5.98
N GLU A 42 0.64 8.53 -4.71
CA GLU A 42 1.64 8.17 -3.70
C GLU A 42 2.07 6.69 -3.80
N THR A 43 1.45 5.91 -4.69
CA THR A 43 1.80 4.50 -4.89
C THR A 43 3.17 4.36 -5.55
N VAL A 44 4.06 3.63 -4.87
CA VAL A 44 5.34 3.19 -5.42
C VAL A 44 5.16 1.79 -6.00
N ILE A 45 5.78 1.51 -7.14
CA ILE A 45 5.68 0.18 -7.75
C ILE A 45 6.87 -0.65 -7.32
N GLY A 46 6.60 -1.84 -6.78
CA GLY A 46 7.60 -2.73 -6.22
C GLY A 46 7.40 -4.19 -6.64
N GLY A 47 8.51 -4.92 -6.67
CA GLY A 47 8.50 -6.37 -6.87
C GLY A 47 8.65 -7.14 -5.56
N ALA A 48 8.75 -8.47 -5.66
CA ALA A 48 8.99 -9.32 -4.50
C ALA A 48 10.28 -8.95 -3.75
N ALA A 49 11.35 -8.55 -4.46
CA ALA A 49 12.60 -8.11 -3.83
C ALA A 49 12.40 -6.86 -2.97
N THR A 50 11.66 -5.86 -3.46
CA THR A 50 11.32 -4.63 -2.72
C THR A 50 10.58 -4.95 -1.42
N PHE A 51 9.59 -5.86 -1.49
CA PHE A 51 8.88 -6.30 -0.28
C PHE A 51 9.80 -7.04 0.70
N LEU A 52 10.67 -7.92 0.21
CA LEU A 52 11.58 -8.70 1.06
C LEU A 52 12.62 -7.81 1.75
N GLU A 53 13.15 -6.79 1.08
CA GLU A 53 14.05 -5.81 1.70
C GLU A 53 13.33 -5.09 2.85
N PHE A 54 12.14 -4.55 2.61
CA PHE A 54 11.33 -3.90 3.65
C PHE A 54 10.99 -4.85 4.82
N ALA A 55 10.50 -6.06 4.50
CA ALA A 55 10.09 -7.05 5.50
C ALA A 55 11.28 -7.57 6.33
N SER A 56 12.50 -7.52 5.78
CA SER A 56 13.70 -7.94 6.51
C SER A 56 14.08 -6.98 7.64
N ASP A 57 13.75 -5.70 7.49
CA ASP A 57 13.99 -4.66 8.51
C ASP A 57 12.80 -4.47 9.47
N ALA A 58 11.62 -5.01 9.13
CA ALA A 58 10.41 -4.86 9.94
C ALA A 58 10.38 -5.83 11.14
N ASP A 59 10.09 -5.31 12.34
CA ASP A 59 9.90 -6.14 13.54
C ASP A 59 8.72 -7.11 13.42
N VAL A 60 7.68 -6.71 12.67
CA VAL A 60 6.46 -7.49 12.46
C VAL A 60 6.02 -7.38 11.00
N THR A 61 5.73 -8.52 10.38
CA THR A 61 5.14 -8.63 9.04
C THR A 61 3.85 -9.44 9.12
N LEU A 62 2.76 -8.94 8.54
CA LEU A 62 1.45 -9.59 8.52
C LEU A 62 1.02 -9.90 7.08
N PHE A 63 0.35 -11.03 6.89
CA PHE A 63 -0.31 -11.40 5.63
C PHE A 63 -1.82 -11.50 5.90
N VAL A 64 -2.61 -10.67 5.21
CA VAL A 64 -4.06 -10.47 5.44
C VAL A 64 -4.84 -10.80 4.18
#